data_AF-A0A3L7A1D8-F1
#
_entry.id   AF-A0A3L7A1D8-F1
#
_cell.length_a   1.000
_cell.length_b   1.000
_cell.length_c   1.000
_cell.angle_alpha   90.00
_cell.angle_beta   90.00
_cell.angle_gamma   90.00
#
_symmetry.space_group_name_H-M   'P 1'
#
loop_
_entity.id
_entity.type
_entity.pdbx_description
1 polymer ?
#
loop_
_entity_poly.entity_id
_entity_poly.type
_entity_poly.pdbx_seq_one_letter_code
_entity_poly.pdbx_strand_id
1 'polypeptide(L)'
;MDQTLMSTGTAAVLLGVSRQHVVDLCERGELPFTRVGKHRRISPRDIENLTNPLTPDEQRSLWLHEVVLGQLILDPERVIRIARQNLHRWQGLHRSDGMSVHYLNQWEAILDRGIDDVRRALVGIDRQSIELRQNSPFAGVLTEKQRAKVLRNFAAHRAEPHGLLIA
;
A
#
# COMPACT_ATOMS: atom_id res chain seq x y z
N MET A 1 1.00 -13.77 -25.45
CA MET A 1 0.87 -12.96 -26.67
C MET A 1 0.24 -11.62 -26.26
N ASP A 2 0.85 -10.55 -26.75
CA ASP A 2 0.52 -9.11 -26.64
C ASP A 2 0.31 -8.52 -25.23
N GLN A 3 1.42 -8.15 -24.59
CA GLN A 3 1.41 -7.10 -23.57
C GLN A 3 1.10 -5.78 -24.29
N THR A 4 -0.17 -5.38 -24.32
CA THR A 4 -0.59 -4.22 -25.11
C THR A 4 -0.10 -2.93 -24.47
N LEU A 5 1.18 -2.61 -24.70
CA LEU A 5 1.73 -1.29 -24.45
C LEU A 5 0.82 -0.27 -25.14
N MET A 6 0.30 0.68 -24.36
CA MET A 6 -0.69 1.59 -24.88
C MET A 6 -0.04 2.81 -25.54
N SER A 7 -0.77 3.41 -26.47
CA SER A 7 -0.35 4.67 -27.08
C SER A 7 -0.49 5.83 -26.09
N THR A 8 0.21 6.94 -26.35
CA THR A 8 -0.01 8.19 -25.59
C THR A 8 -1.44 8.71 -25.72
N GLY A 9 -2.15 8.39 -26.81
CA GLY A 9 -3.57 8.74 -26.96
C GLY A 9 -4.46 7.94 -26.01
N THR A 10 -4.23 6.64 -25.89
CA THR A 10 -4.95 5.77 -24.95
C THR A 10 -4.68 6.18 -23.50
N ALA A 11 -3.42 6.43 -23.16
CA ALA A 11 -3.02 6.93 -21.85
C ALA A 11 -3.70 8.26 -21.49
N ALA A 12 -3.81 9.18 -22.45
CA ALA A 12 -4.46 10.47 -22.27
C ALA A 12 -5.95 10.33 -21.93
N VAL A 13 -6.66 9.41 -22.60
CA VAL A 13 -8.06 9.10 -22.32
C VAL A 13 -8.21 8.54 -20.90
N LEU A 14 -7.35 7.61 -20.48
CA LEU A 14 -7.41 7.03 -19.13
C LEU A 14 -7.12 8.06 -18.03
N LEU A 15 -6.19 8.96 -18.27
CA LEU A 15 -5.81 10.02 -17.33
C LEU A 15 -6.77 11.22 -17.35
N GLY A 16 -7.68 11.31 -18.32
CA GLY A 16 -8.56 12.46 -18.49
C GLY A 16 -7.83 13.75 -18.88
N VAL A 17 -6.68 13.64 -19.56
CA VAL A 17 -5.81 14.78 -19.93
C VAL A 17 -5.58 14.84 -21.44
N SER A 18 -4.94 15.90 -21.92
CA SER A 18 -4.58 15.99 -23.35
C SER A 18 -3.43 15.03 -23.70
N ARG A 19 -3.40 14.56 -24.95
CA ARG A 19 -2.26 13.75 -25.45
C ARG A 19 -0.93 14.47 -25.32
N GLN A 20 -0.90 15.80 -25.52
CA GLN A 20 0.33 16.59 -25.38
C GLN A 20 0.83 16.56 -23.94
N HIS A 21 -0.06 16.65 -22.94
CA HIS A 21 0.31 16.53 -21.54
C HIS A 21 1.00 15.19 -21.21
N VAL A 22 0.50 14.07 -21.77
CA VAL A 22 1.15 12.76 -21.62
C VAL A 22 2.54 12.72 -22.27
N VAL A 23 2.71 13.39 -23.41
CA VAL A 23 4.03 13.52 -24.06
C VAL A 23 4.98 14.31 -23.17
N ASP A 24 4.52 15.42 -22.59
CA ASP A 24 5.35 16.26 -21.73
C ASP A 24 5.74 15.51 -20.44
N LEU A 25 4.83 14.73 -19.84
CA LEU A 25 5.13 13.84 -18.70
C LEU A 25 6.25 12.84 -19.03
N CYS A 26 6.22 12.25 -20.22
CA CYS A 26 7.30 11.37 -20.69
C CYS A 26 8.62 12.12 -20.90
N GLU A 27 8.59 13.33 -21.43
CA GLU A 27 9.79 14.14 -21.69
C GLU A 27 10.45 14.67 -20.41
N ARG A 28 9.64 14.98 -19.38
CA ARG A 28 10.13 15.35 -18.04
C ARG A 28 10.60 14.16 -17.21
N GLY A 29 10.41 12.93 -17.69
CA GLY A 29 10.76 11.71 -16.96
C GLY A 29 9.78 11.34 -15.83
N GLU A 30 8.62 12.00 -15.76
CA GLU A 30 7.57 11.77 -14.77
C GLU A 30 6.69 10.56 -15.14
N LEU A 31 6.65 10.18 -16.42
CA LEU A 31 5.95 8.99 -16.90
C LEU A 31 6.90 8.10 -17.71
N PRO A 32 7.27 6.91 -17.17
CA PRO A 32 8.08 5.94 -17.91
C PRO A 32 7.42 5.53 -19.23
N PHE A 33 8.25 5.33 -20.26
CA PHE A 33 7.79 4.87 -21.57
C PHE A 33 8.90 4.12 -22.30
N THR A 34 8.49 3.23 -23.20
CA THR A 34 9.36 2.56 -24.16
C THR A 34 9.11 3.14 -25.55
N ARG A 35 10.10 3.12 -26.44
CA ARG A 35 9.92 3.47 -27.86
C ARG A 35 9.75 2.20 -28.68
N VAL A 36 8.69 2.14 -29.48
CA VAL A 36 8.49 1.13 -30.52
C VAL A 36 8.45 1.87 -31.85
N GLY A 37 9.55 1.78 -32.61
CA GLY A 37 9.80 2.63 -33.76
C GLY A 37 9.81 4.11 -33.37
N LYS A 38 8.97 4.92 -34.02
CA LYS A 38 8.83 6.37 -33.73
C LYS A 38 7.85 6.67 -32.59
N HIS A 39 7.15 5.67 -32.06
CA HIS A 39 6.06 5.91 -31.13
C HIS A 39 6.43 5.57 -29.68
N ARG A 40 6.00 6.43 -28.75
CA ARG A 40 6.02 6.15 -27.32
C ARG A 40 4.95 5.11 -26.98
N ARG A 41 5.30 4.24 -26.05
CA ARG A 41 4.51 3.10 -25.59
C ARG A 41 4.59 3.08 -24.07
N ILE A 42 3.43 3.18 -23.42
CA ILE A 42 3.33 3.31 -21.98
C ILE A 42 2.72 2.02 -21.43
N SER A 43 3.23 1.54 -20.30
CA SER A 43 2.62 0.40 -19.63
C SER A 43 1.35 0.85 -18.90
N PRO A 44 0.24 0.07 -18.92
CA PRO A 44 -0.90 0.32 -18.04
C PRO A 44 -0.51 0.55 -16.58
N ARG A 45 0.52 -0.16 -16.12
CA ARG A 45 1.07 -0.04 -14.77
C ARG A 45 1.65 1.35 -14.47
N ASP A 46 2.30 1.99 -15.43
CA ASP A 46 2.85 3.34 -15.22
C ASP A 46 1.73 4.38 -15.08
N ILE A 47 0.60 4.17 -15.76
CA ILE A 47 -0.62 4.97 -15.61
C ILE A 47 -1.26 4.75 -14.23
N GLU A 48 -1.36 3.49 -13.80
CA GLU A 48 -1.86 3.14 -12.45
C GLU A 48 -0.98 3.76 -11.36
N ASN A 49 0.34 3.70 -11.51
CA ASN A 49 1.27 4.30 -10.55
C ASN A 49 1.11 5.83 -10.47
N LEU A 50 0.88 6.50 -11.61
CA LEU A 50 0.70 7.95 -11.66
C LEU A 50 -0.62 8.40 -11.01
N THR A 51 -1.64 7.54 -11.05
CA THR A 51 -2.97 7.80 -10.46
C THR A 51 -3.11 7.30 -9.03
N ASN A 52 -2.14 6.54 -8.52
CA ASN A 52 -2.18 6.01 -7.17
C ASN A 52 -2.03 7.14 -6.14
N PRO A 53 -2.99 7.33 -5.22
CA PRO A 53 -2.91 8.38 -4.21
C PRO A 53 -1.86 8.08 -3.12
N LEU A 54 -1.30 6.87 -3.09
CA LEU A 54 -0.33 6.43 -2.09
C LEU A 54 1.10 6.59 -2.58
N THR A 55 1.96 7.13 -1.73
CA THR A 55 3.41 7.12 -1.95
C THR A 55 3.96 5.68 -1.98
N PRO A 56 5.16 5.43 -2.55
CA PRO A 56 5.75 4.08 -2.56
C PRO A 56 5.84 3.42 -1.18
N ASP A 57 6.16 4.18 -0.14
CA ASP A 57 6.25 3.67 1.23
C ASP A 57 4.86 3.40 1.83
N GLU A 58 3.86 4.20 1.49
CA GLU A 58 2.47 3.96 1.90
C GLU A 58 1.88 2.71 1.23
N GLN A 59 2.20 2.47 -0.05
CA GLN A 59 1.84 1.24 -0.76
C GLN A 59 2.52 0.02 -0.12
N ARG A 60 3.81 0.13 0.21
CA ARG A 60 4.56 -0.91 0.93
C ARG A 60 3.92 -1.22 2.28
N SER A 61 3.53 -0.18 3.01
CA SER A 61 2.85 -0.29 4.29
C SER A 61 1.49 -0.98 4.14
N LEU A 62 0.68 -0.57 3.15
CA LEU A 62 -0.60 -1.21 2.84
C LEU A 62 -0.43 -2.71 2.55
N TRP A 63 0.49 -3.06 1.65
CA TRP A 63 0.76 -4.45 1.27
C TRP A 63 1.16 -5.34 2.46
N LEU A 64 1.95 -4.80 3.40
CA LEU A 64 2.27 -5.50 4.64
C LEU A 64 1.03 -5.74 5.50
N HIS A 65 0.17 -4.73 5.62
CA HIS A 65 -1.02 -4.80 6.47
C HIS A 65 -2.16 -5.61 5.87
N GLU A 66 -2.20 -5.81 4.55
CA GLU A 66 -3.08 -6.80 3.91
C GLU A 66 -2.74 -8.23 4.36
N VAL A 67 -1.45 -8.54 4.55
CA VAL A 67 -1.04 -9.84 5.09
C VAL A 67 -1.34 -9.96 6.58
N VAL A 68 -1.20 -8.86 7.35
CA VAL A 68 -1.66 -8.79 8.74
C VAL A 68 -3.17 -9.04 8.82
N LEU A 69 -3.96 -8.45 7.93
CA LEU A 69 -5.40 -8.72 7.82
C LEU A 69 -5.67 -10.21 7.54
N GLY A 70 -4.89 -10.84 6.65
CA GLY A 70 -4.98 -12.29 6.43
C GLY A 70 -4.74 -13.09 7.72
N GLN A 71 -3.77 -12.70 8.55
CA GLN A 71 -3.56 -13.31 9.86
C GLN A 71 -4.71 -13.05 10.83
N LEU A 72 -5.26 -11.83 10.82
CA LEU A 72 -6.39 -11.43 11.64
C LEU A 72 -7.64 -12.26 11.31
N ILE A 73 -7.89 -12.54 10.04
CA ILE A 73 -9.02 -13.36 9.59
C ILE A 73 -8.86 -14.82 10.05
N LEU A 74 -7.64 -15.37 9.98
CA LEU A 74 -7.37 -16.77 10.32
C LEU A 74 -7.34 -17.02 11.84
N ASP A 75 -6.79 -16.08 12.60
CA ASP A 75 -6.63 -16.21 14.06
C ASP A 75 -6.79 -14.83 14.72
N PRO A 76 -8.04 -14.35 14.88
CA PRO A 76 -8.31 -13.03 15.44
C PRO A 76 -7.80 -12.89 16.86
N GLU A 77 -7.97 -13.92 17.70
CA GLU A 77 -7.60 -13.88 19.11
C GLU A 77 -6.11 -13.65 19.30
N ARG A 78 -5.25 -14.37 18.56
CA ARG A 78 -3.81 -14.18 18.62
C ARG A 78 -3.41 -12.80 18.15
N VAL A 79 -3.94 -12.33 17.02
CA VAL A 79 -3.56 -11.04 16.44
C VAL A 79 -3.98 -9.87 17.33
N ILE A 80 -5.21 -9.89 17.84
CA ILE A 80 -5.71 -8.87 18.77
C ILE A 80 -4.93 -8.88 20.08
N ARG A 81 -4.61 -10.06 20.62
CA ARG A 81 -3.77 -10.18 21.83
C ARG A 81 -2.39 -9.57 21.63
N ILE A 82 -1.72 -9.83 20.50
CA ILE A 82 -0.42 -9.22 20.17
C ILE A 82 -0.54 -7.69 20.13
N ALA A 83 -1.57 -7.18 19.45
CA ALA A 83 -1.82 -5.74 19.35
C ALA A 83 -2.02 -5.09 20.72
N ARG A 84 -2.90 -5.64 21.56
CA ARG A 84 -3.15 -5.14 22.92
C ARG A 84 -1.89 -5.17 23.80
N GLN A 85 -1.10 -6.24 23.71
CA GLN A 85 0.17 -6.34 24.44
C GLN A 85 1.18 -5.27 24.01
N ASN A 86 1.25 -4.97 22.71
CA ASN A 86 2.12 -3.92 22.19
C ASN A 86 1.66 -2.53 22.66
N LEU A 87 0.37 -2.23 22.58
CA LEU A 87 -0.19 -0.96 23.09
C LEU A 87 0.12 -0.78 24.57
N HIS A 88 -0.13 -1.80 25.39
CA HIS A 88 0.16 -1.74 26.82
C HIS A 88 1.65 -1.52 27.12
N ARG A 89 2.54 -2.21 26.40
CA ARG A 89 3.99 -2.03 26.54
C ARG A 89 4.41 -0.61 26.18
N TRP A 90 3.84 -0.04 25.13
CA TRP A 90 4.19 1.29 24.65
C TRP A 90 3.62 2.41 25.54
N GLN A 91 2.44 2.22 26.13
CA GLN A 91 1.88 3.18 27.10
C GLN A 91 2.83 3.44 28.28
N GLY A 92 3.52 2.41 28.77
CA GLY A 92 4.49 2.55 29.87
C GLY A 92 5.79 3.27 29.48
N LEU A 93 6.04 3.51 28.19
CA LEU A 93 7.31 4.06 27.68
C LEU A 93 7.22 5.52 27.22
N HIS A 94 6.01 6.07 27.03
CA HIS A 94 5.82 7.41 26.47
C HIS A 94 5.47 8.45 27.55
N ARG A 95 5.98 9.68 27.37
CA ARG A 95 5.48 10.86 28.08
C ARG A 95 4.03 11.14 27.67
N SER A 96 3.22 11.57 28.62
CA SER A 96 1.74 11.66 28.55
C SER A 96 1.17 12.65 27.52
N ASP A 97 2.02 13.36 26.77
CA ASP A 97 1.69 14.58 26.04
C ASP A 97 2.19 14.59 24.57
N GLY A 98 2.54 13.43 24.01
CA GLY A 98 3.01 13.30 22.62
C GLY A 98 1.96 12.82 21.60
N MET A 99 2.19 13.13 20.32
CA MET A 99 1.44 12.58 19.15
C MET A 99 1.38 11.04 19.15
N SER A 100 2.32 10.36 19.80
CA SER A 100 2.29 8.91 19.99
C SER A 100 1.09 8.45 20.82
N VAL A 101 0.75 9.16 21.90
CA VAL A 101 -0.38 8.81 22.78
C VAL A 101 -1.71 8.92 22.03
N HIS A 102 -1.84 9.89 21.13
CA HIS A 102 -3.02 10.05 20.29
C HIS A 102 -3.30 8.79 19.44
N TYR A 103 -2.29 8.25 18.76
CA TYR A 103 -2.46 7.04 17.95
C TYR A 103 -2.64 5.78 18.79
N LEU A 104 -2.02 5.69 19.98
CA LEU A 104 -2.27 4.59 20.91
C LEU A 104 -3.76 4.54 21.30
N ASN A 105 -4.32 5.67 21.73
CA ASN A 105 -5.73 5.76 22.12
C ASN A 105 -6.68 5.48 20.95
N GLN A 106 -6.34 5.96 19.74
CA GLN A 106 -7.14 5.62 18.55
C GLN A 106 -7.13 4.13 18.27
N TRP A 107 -5.98 3.46 18.37
CA TRP A 107 -5.88 2.03 18.15
C TRP A 107 -6.62 1.22 19.22
N GLU A 108 -6.59 1.63 20.49
CA GLU A 108 -7.42 1.01 21.54
C GLU A 108 -8.90 1.11 21.21
N ALA A 109 -9.39 2.32 20.87
CA ALA A 109 -10.77 2.52 20.48
C ALA A 109 -11.17 1.69 19.25
N ILE A 110 -10.28 1.56 18.26
CA ILE A 110 -10.51 0.71 17.08
C ILE A 110 -10.63 -0.77 17.49
N LEU A 111 -9.73 -1.25 18.35
CA LEU A 111 -9.74 -2.64 18.82
C LEU A 111 -10.99 -2.96 19.66
N ASP A 112 -11.50 -2.00 20.42
CA ASP A 112 -12.71 -2.16 21.24
C ASP A 112 -14.00 -2.13 20.40
N ARG A 113 -14.02 -1.41 19.26
CA ARG A 113 -15.14 -1.44 18.31
C ARG A 113 -15.25 -2.77 17.55
N GLY A 114 -14.14 -3.49 17.41
CA GLY A 114 -14.11 -4.85 16.88
C GLY A 114 -13.39 -5.02 15.55
N ILE A 115 -13.46 -6.24 15.00
CA ILE A 115 -12.61 -6.70 13.90
C ILE A 115 -12.85 -5.91 12.59
N ASP A 116 -14.10 -5.50 12.32
CA ASP A 116 -14.40 -4.74 11.09
C ASP A 116 -13.74 -3.36 11.07
N ASP A 117 -13.68 -2.68 12.21
CA ASP A 117 -12.97 -1.42 12.36
C ASP A 117 -11.46 -1.60 12.22
N VAL A 118 -10.92 -2.67 12.81
CA VAL A 118 -9.50 -3.03 12.64
C VAL A 118 -9.20 -3.28 11.16
N ARG A 119 -10.03 -4.05 10.46
CA ARG A 119 -9.89 -4.30 9.02
C ARG A 119 -9.89 -3.00 8.25
N ARG A 120 -10.85 -2.09 8.48
CA ARG A 120 -10.91 -0.80 7.80
C ARG A 120 -9.62 0.00 7.99
N ALA A 121 -9.12 0.09 9.22
CA ALA A 121 -7.87 0.81 9.50
C ALA A 121 -6.64 0.15 8.84
N LEU A 122 -6.58 -1.19 8.79
CA LEU A 122 -5.47 -1.92 8.20
C LEU A 122 -5.34 -1.72 6.69
N VAL A 123 -6.45 -1.55 5.95
CA VAL A 123 -6.42 -1.50 4.48
C VAL A 123 -6.99 -0.22 3.86
N GLY A 124 -7.42 0.75 4.67
CA GLY A 124 -7.93 2.02 4.17
C GLY A 124 -6.86 2.84 3.43
N ILE A 125 -7.27 3.55 2.38
CA ILE A 125 -6.38 4.42 1.58
C ILE A 125 -6.54 5.90 1.92
N ASP A 126 -7.44 6.23 2.85
CA ASP A 126 -7.60 7.57 3.38
C ASP A 126 -6.43 7.95 4.31
N ARG A 127 -6.29 9.26 4.57
CA ARG A 127 -5.16 9.79 5.35
C ARG A 127 -5.12 9.23 6.77
N GLN A 128 -6.27 9.04 7.41
CA GLN A 128 -6.32 8.51 8.78
C GLN A 128 -5.81 7.07 8.82
N SER A 129 -6.25 6.22 7.89
CA SER A 129 -5.79 4.83 7.79
C SER A 129 -4.29 4.71 7.51
N ILE A 130 -3.74 5.61 6.70
CA ILE A 130 -2.30 5.67 6.42
C ILE A 130 -1.49 5.96 7.70
N GLU A 131 -1.89 7.01 8.44
CA GLU A 131 -1.24 7.40 9.69
C GLU A 131 -1.35 6.30 10.76
N LEU A 132 -2.51 5.65 10.86
CA LEU A 132 -2.74 4.51 11.75
C LEU A 132 -1.79 3.35 11.43
N ARG A 133 -1.60 3.01 10.14
CA ARG A 133 -0.64 1.97 9.73
C ARG A 133 0.81 2.32 10.07
N GLN A 134 1.20 3.59 9.99
CA GLN A 134 2.55 4.02 10.38
C GLN A 134 2.78 3.84 11.89
N ASN A 135 1.71 3.95 12.69
CA ASN A 135 1.72 3.81 14.16
C ASN A 135 1.05 2.51 14.62
N SER A 136 1.21 1.44 13.84
CA SER A 136 0.46 0.20 13.97
C SER A 136 0.92 -0.68 15.15
N PRO A 137 -0.01 -1.17 16.01
CA PRO A 137 0.32 -2.06 17.12
C PRO A 137 0.52 -3.52 16.69
N PHE A 138 0.50 -3.84 15.39
CA PHE A 138 0.57 -5.22 14.91
C PHE A 138 2.01 -5.73 14.68
N ALA A 139 3.00 -5.03 15.24
CA ALA A 139 4.39 -5.49 15.24
C ALA A 139 4.50 -6.89 15.88
N GLY A 140 5.17 -7.83 15.21
CA GLY A 140 5.32 -9.21 15.67
C GLY A 140 4.18 -10.16 15.30
N VAL A 141 3.09 -9.69 14.66
CA VAL A 141 2.06 -10.60 14.09
C VAL A 141 2.65 -11.49 13.01
N LEU A 142 3.51 -10.91 12.18
CA LEU A 142 4.33 -11.62 11.19
C LEU A 142 5.71 -11.86 11.79
N THR A 143 6.22 -13.08 11.64
CA THR A 143 7.63 -13.38 11.88
C THR A 143 8.52 -12.59 10.92
N GLU A 144 9.79 -12.38 11.28
CA GLU A 144 10.73 -11.67 10.41
C GLU A 144 10.88 -12.36 9.03
N LYS A 145 10.87 -13.69 9.01
CA LYS A 145 10.89 -14.48 7.76
C LYS A 145 9.67 -14.22 6.89
N GLN A 146 8.47 -14.15 7.49
CA GLN A 146 7.23 -13.83 6.77
C GLN A 146 7.27 -12.39 6.26
N ARG A 147 7.62 -11.42 7.12
CA ARG A 147 7.75 -10.01 6.75
C ARG A 147 8.71 -9.81 5.59
N ALA A 148 9.90 -10.42 5.64
CA ALA A 148 10.87 -10.35 4.56
C ALA A 148 10.34 -10.98 3.25
N LYS A 149 9.61 -12.09 3.33
CA LYS A 149 8.96 -12.71 2.16
C LYS A 149 7.92 -11.77 1.54
N VAL A 150 7.08 -11.14 2.36
CA VAL A 150 6.05 -10.20 1.89
C VAL A 150 6.69 -9.00 1.20
N LEU A 151 7.76 -8.44 1.77
CA LEU A 151 8.48 -7.31 1.17
C LEU A 151 9.18 -7.67 -0.15
N ARG A 152 9.77 -8.87 -0.23
CA ARG A 152 10.33 -9.36 -1.51
C ARG A 152 9.24 -9.53 -2.56
N ASN A 153 8.08 -10.09 -2.19
CA ASN A 153 6.96 -10.23 -3.11
C ASN A 153 6.41 -8.89 -3.56
N PHE A 154 6.32 -7.88 -2.67
CA PHE A 154 5.96 -6.52 -3.04
C PHE A 154 6.95 -5.90 -4.02
N ALA A 155 8.26 -6.05 -3.76
CA ALA A 155 9.29 -5.56 -4.66
C ALA A 155 9.23 -6.26 -6.02
N ALA A 156 9.01 -7.58 -6.04
CA ALA A 156 8.82 -8.36 -7.26
C ALA A 156 7.55 -7.93 -8.00
N HIS A 157 6.40 -7.81 -7.35
CA HIS A 157 5.17 -7.27 -7.93
C HIS A 157 5.38 -5.85 -8.50
N ARG A 158 6.20 -5.03 -7.82
CA ARG A 158 6.62 -3.72 -8.33
C ARG A 158 7.70 -3.76 -9.41
N ALA A 159 8.31 -4.90 -9.68
CA ALA A 159 9.29 -5.08 -10.75
C ALA A 159 8.70 -5.86 -11.94
N GLU A 160 7.68 -6.68 -11.72
CA GLU A 160 7.03 -7.50 -12.72
C GLU A 160 6.22 -6.64 -13.68
N PRO A 161 6.40 -6.80 -15.00
CA PRO A 161 5.40 -6.42 -15.98
C PRO A 161 4.23 -7.41 -15.87
N HIS A 162 3.08 -6.95 -15.34
CA HIS A 162 1.90 -7.80 -15.12
C HIS A 162 1.58 -8.70 -16.31
N GLY A 163 1.68 -10.01 -16.09
CA GLY A 163 1.33 -11.00 -17.10
C GLY A 163 1.48 -12.42 -16.60
N LEU A 164 0.72 -12.81 -15.57
CA LEU A 164 0.35 -14.20 -15.30
C LEU A 164 -0.64 -14.28 -14.12
N LEU A 165 -1.92 -14.42 -14.44
CA LEU A 165 -2.94 -15.17 -13.70
C LEU A 165 -4.23 -15.09 -14.51
N ILE A 166 -4.39 -15.95 -15.52
CA ILE A 166 -5.48 -16.93 -15.67
C ILE A 166 -5.01 -18.00 -16.67
N ALA A 167 -4.72 -19.20 -16.17
CA ALA A 167 -4.86 -20.48 -16.85
C ALA A 167 -5.00 -21.54 -15.74
#